data_AF-A0A8J9S6E8-F1
#
_entry.id   AF-A0A8J9S6E8-F1
#
_cell.length_a   1.000
_cell.length_b   1.000
_cell.length_c   1.000
_cell.angle_alpha   90.00
_cell.angle_beta   90.00
_cell.angle_gamma   90.00
#
_symmetry.space_group_name_H-M   'P 1'
#
loop_
_entity.id
_entity.type
_entity.pdbx_description
1 polymer ?
#
loop_
_entity_poly.entity_id
_entity_poly.type
_entity_poly.pdbx_seq_one_letter_code
_entity_poly.pdbx_strand_id
1 'polypeptide(L)' 'MSFPGRNLQRCWHLVDAKDQIVGRLASQVAAILRGKHKPTFKLNKDMGDTVVIVNADK' A
#
# COMPACT_ATOMS: atom_id res chain seq x y z
N MET A 1 -25.25 16.23 14.39
CA MET A 1 -23.79 16.24 14.10
C MET A 1 -23.49 15.10 13.13
N SER A 2 -23.25 15.40 11.85
CA SER A 2 -22.77 14.42 10.89
C SER A 2 -21.29 14.19 11.15
N PHE A 3 -20.89 12.99 11.58
CA PHE A 3 -19.49 12.61 11.59
C PHE A 3 -19.09 12.40 10.13
N PRO A 4 -18.25 13.26 9.51
CA PRO A 4 -17.76 12.96 8.19
C PRO A 4 -16.96 11.67 8.34
N GLY A 5 -17.50 10.57 7.79
CA GLY A 5 -16.79 9.33 7.58
C GLY A 5 -15.50 9.67 6.85
N ARG A 6 -14.44 9.82 7.63
CA ARG A 6 -13.17 10.42 7.22
C ARG A 6 -12.67 9.59 6.04
N ASN A 7 -12.77 10.16 4.85
CA ASN A 7 -12.42 9.56 3.56
C ASN A 7 -11.03 8.93 3.64
N LEU A 8 -10.95 7.65 4.02
CA LEU A 8 -9.78 6.84 3.76
C LEU A 8 -9.83 6.55 2.26
N GLN A 9 -9.22 7.43 1.48
CA GLN A 9 -8.99 7.14 0.08
C GLN A 9 -7.91 6.06 0.02
N ARG A 10 -8.38 4.82 -0.10
CA ARG A 10 -7.55 3.67 -0.42
C ARG A 10 -7.19 3.78 -1.89
N CYS A 11 -5.93 4.04 -2.17
CA CYS A 11 -5.42 4.08 -3.53
C CYS A 11 -5.06 2.67 -3.97
N TRP A 12 -5.14 2.44 -5.28
CA TRP A 12 -4.67 1.22 -5.92
C TRP A 12 -3.31 1.50 -6.53
N HIS A 13 -2.30 0.73 -6.13
CA HIS A 13 -0.97 0.81 -6.70
C HIS A 13 -0.73 -0.42 -7.56
N LEU A 14 -0.41 -0.20 -8.84
CA LEU A 14 -0.04 -1.27 -9.75
C LEU A 14 1.50 -1.32 -9.82
N VAL A 15 2.06 -2.50 -9.55
CA VAL A 15 3.51 -2.68 -9.39
C VAL A 15 4.04 -3.69 -10.41
N ASP A 16 4.95 -3.19 -11.24
CA ASP A 16 5.87 -3.88 -12.15
C ASP A 16 6.85 -4.83 -11.44
N ALA A 17 6.66 -6.16 -11.38
CA ALA A 17 7.66 -7.05 -10.76
C ALA A 17 8.82 -7.45 -11.69
N LYS A 18 8.75 -7.13 -12.98
CA LYS A 18 9.78 -7.53 -13.96
C LYS A 18 11.16 -6.98 -13.60
N ASP A 19 12.18 -7.86 -13.63
CA ASP A 19 13.58 -7.54 -13.33
C ASP A 19 13.80 -7.02 -11.88
N GLN A 20 12.87 -7.28 -10.96
CA GLN A 20 13.00 -6.89 -9.55
C GLN A 20 13.33 -8.08 -8.64
N ILE A 21 14.21 -7.84 -7.67
CA ILE A 21 14.53 -8.83 -6.64
C ILE A 21 13.35 -8.93 -5.66
N VAL A 22 12.75 -10.12 -5.57
CA VAL A 22 11.54 -10.41 -4.75
C VAL A 22 11.64 -9.84 -3.33
N GLY A 23 12.78 -10.03 -2.65
CA GLY A 23 12.95 -9.55 -1.27
C GLY A 23 12.93 -8.02 -1.13
N ARG A 24 13.47 -7.30 -2.11
CA ARG A 24 13.50 -5.84 -2.10
C ARG A 24 12.12 -5.26 -2.43
N LEU A 25 11.46 -5.85 -3.42
CA LEU A 25 10.09 -5.49 -3.81
C LEU A 25 9.11 -5.72 -2.66
N ALA A 26 9.16 -6.90 -2.04
CA ALA A 26 8.29 -7.26 -0.92
C ALA A 26 8.43 -6.28 0.27
N SER A 27 9.66 -5.88 0.58
CA SER A 27 9.93 -4.94 1.67
C SER A 27 9.33 -3.56 1.40
N GLN A 28 9.39 -3.08 0.15
CA GLN A 28 8.78 -1.80 -0.24
C GLN A 28 7.25 -1.88 -0.25
N VAL A 29 6.70 -2.94 -0.84
CA VAL A 29 5.25 -3.18 -0.89
C VAL A 29 4.67 -3.28 0.52
N ALA A 30 5.34 -3.96 1.46
CA ALA A 30 4.91 -4.06 2.85
C ALA A 30 4.78 -2.70 3.54
N ALA A 31 5.62 -1.72 3.21
CA ALA A 31 5.52 -0.36 3.75
C ALA A 31 4.29 0.38 3.21
N ILE A 32 3.96 0.16 1.94
CA ILE A 32 2.78 0.73 1.26
C ILE A 32 1.49 0.11 1.79
N LEU A 33 1.44 -1.23 1.89
CA LEU A 33 0.33 -1.99 2.47
C LEU A 33 0.06 -1.60 3.92
N ARG A 34 1.09 -1.24 4.69
CA ARG A 34 0.92 -0.77 6.07
C ARG A 34 0.46 0.70 6.14
N GLY A 35 0.47 1.43 5.03
CA GLY A 35 0.10 2.85 4.99
C GLY A 35 1.16 3.78 5.58
N LYS A 36 2.38 3.28 5.86
CA LYS A 36 3.48 4.07 6.44
C LYS A 36 3.96 5.20 5.52
N HIS A 37 3.64 5.13 4.24
CA HIS A 37 3.95 6.16 3.27
C HIS A 37 3.06 7.42 3.43
N LYS A 38 1.91 7.32 4.13
CA LYS A 38 1.01 8.46 4.37
C LYS A 38 1.38 9.15 5.69
N PRO A 39 1.48 10.49 5.73
CA PRO A 39 1.72 11.23 6.97
C PRO A 39 0.56 11.09 7.97
N THR A 40 -0.59 10.59 7.51
CA THR A 40 -1.78 10.33 8.34
C THR A 40 -1.77 8.95 9.02
N PHE A 41 -0.69 8.16 8.88
CA PHE A 41 -0.58 6.82 9.45
C PHE A 41 -0.92 6.79 10.94
N LYS A 42 -1.84 5.90 11.33
CA LYS A 42 -2.16 5.63 12.74
C LYS A 42 -2.04 4.14 13.00
N LEU A 43 -1.35 3.79 14.09
CA LEU A 43 -1.13 2.39 14.46
C LEU A 43 -2.45 1.62 14.70
N ASN A 44 -3.49 2.31 15.17
CA ASN A 44 -4.78 1.70 15.50
C ASN A 44 -5.78 1.65 14.34
N LYS A 45 -5.44 2.16 13.17
CA LYS A 45 -6.33 2.16 12.00
C LYS A 45 -5.60 1.62 10.79
N ASP A 46 -6.24 0.68 10.11
CA ASP A 46 -5.77 0.20 8.82
C ASP A 46 -5.96 1.30 7.77
N MET A 47 -4.85 1.95 7.43
CA MET A 47 -4.76 2.97 6.38
C MET A 47 -3.92 2.49 5.19
N GLY A 48 -3.77 1.17 5.06
CA GLY A 48 -3.10 0.54 3.95
C GLY A 48 -3.72 0.88 2.61
N ASP A 49 -2.88 0.95 1.59
CA ASP A 49 -3.33 0.95 0.20
C ASP A 49 -3.29 -0.46 -0.37
N THR A 50 -4.05 -0.69 -1.43
CA THR A 50 -4.06 -1.99 -2.11
C THR A 50 -2.99 -1.99 -3.18
N VAL A 51 -2.17 -3.04 -3.22
CA VAL A 51 -1.09 -3.19 -4.20
C VAL A 51 -1.37 -4.41 -5.06
N VAL A 52 -1.41 -4.22 -6.37
CA VAL A 52 -1.56 -5.28 -7.37
C VAL A 52 -0.22 -5.44 -8.07
N ILE A 53 0.39 -6.62 -7.91
CA ILE A 53 1.68 -6.95 -8.53
C ILE A 53 1.40 -7.72 -9.82
N VAL A 54 2.01 -7.29 -10.92
CA VAL A 54 1.92 -7.96 -12.23
C VAL A 54 3.31 -8.42 -12.68
N ASN A 55 3.36 -9.41 -13.58
CA ASN A 55 4.61 -10.01 -14.09
C ASN A 55 5.53 -10.64 -13.02
N ALA A 56 4.97 -11.22 -11.96
CA ALA A 56 5.73 -11.88 -10.89
C ALA A 56 6.44 -13.19 -11.28
N ASP A 57 6.37 -13.57 -12.56
CA ASP A 57 6.93 -14.80 -13.13
C ASP A 57 8.39 -14.65 -13.62
N LYS A 58 8.87 -13.42 -13.79
CA LYS A 58 10.21 -13.10 -14.32
C LYS A 58 11.02 -12.29 -13.33
#